data_AF-A0A669QYK1-F1
#
_entry.id   AF-A0A669QYK1-F1
#
_cell.length_a   1.000
_cell.length_b   1.000
_cell.length_c   1.000
_cell.angle_alpha   90.00
_cell.angle_beta   90.00
_cell.angle_gamma   90.00
#
_symmetry.space_group_name_H-M   'P 1'
#
loop_
_entity.id
_entity.type
_entity.pdbx_description
1 polymer ?
#
loop_
_entity_poly.entity_id
_entity_poly.type
_entity_poly.pdbx_seq_one_letter_code
_entity_poly.pdbx_strand_id
1 'polypeptide(L)'
;IAGKACPWAQDEALQQVLMSDWSVSFTSLYNLLKAKLCPYFYVCTYQFTVLFRAAGLAGSDVITAVISPTTRGLREAMRNEGIEFSLPLVEESRSRKQKNSEGNLETEVAHGPEVAAPSDDDDDGFSWLEEMGVQDKVKKPDAISIKLRKEKHEVQVDHRPESLAVVKGTNTFTLLNFLINCKSLVAVAGPQAGLPPTLLSPVAFRGGTMQTLKARSMNAKARVRLAYEDIFSLEIVGPVLPHSLHLLTMLLQSAQQGAFSAVLYTHEPTAVFNADLSNETISKDLLKCGLHSKTLDQLSQVPTLGKSSLRFLEMKDSAYAWKS
;
A
#
# COMPACT_ATOMS: atom_id res chain seq x y z
N ILE A 1 18.46 -16.26 -21.10
CA ILE A 1 17.87 -15.60 -22.29
C ILE A 1 18.63 -14.30 -22.48
N ALA A 2 19.56 -14.29 -23.43
CA ALA A 2 20.45 -13.15 -23.72
C ALA A 2 19.67 -11.96 -24.29
N GLY A 3 20.19 -10.76 -24.04
CA GLY A 3 19.51 -9.48 -24.19
C GLY A 3 18.86 -9.25 -25.55
N LYS A 4 17.52 -9.23 -25.57
CA LYS A 4 16.81 -8.39 -26.52
C LYS A 4 17.09 -6.96 -26.10
N ALA A 5 17.89 -6.23 -26.88
CA ALA A 5 17.99 -4.78 -26.73
C ALA A 5 16.56 -4.24 -26.68
N CYS A 6 16.23 -3.52 -25.61
CA CYS A 6 14.94 -2.84 -25.50
C CYS A 6 15.08 -1.59 -26.37
N PRO A 7 14.52 -1.54 -27.59
CA PRO A 7 14.81 -0.47 -28.54
C PRO A 7 14.40 0.90 -27.99
N TRP A 8 13.38 0.96 -27.13
CA TRP A 8 12.94 2.17 -26.45
C TRP A 8 13.89 2.65 -25.35
N ALA A 9 14.73 1.78 -24.78
CA ALA A 9 15.59 2.13 -23.64
C ALA A 9 16.78 3.03 -24.04
N GLN A 10 17.13 3.09 -25.32
CA GLN A 10 18.24 3.89 -25.85
C GLN A 10 17.76 5.11 -26.66
N ASP A 11 16.46 5.22 -26.93
CA ASP A 11 15.87 6.31 -27.71
C ASP A 11 15.33 7.39 -26.76
N GLU A 12 16.16 8.40 -26.48
CA GLU A 12 15.78 9.52 -25.61
C GLU A 12 14.57 10.30 -26.15
N ALA A 13 14.45 10.46 -27.46
CA ALA A 13 13.33 11.19 -28.06
C ALA A 13 12.01 10.45 -27.83
N LEU A 14 12.00 9.13 -28.02
CA LEU A 14 10.85 8.30 -27.71
C LEU A 14 10.50 8.34 -26.21
N GLN A 15 11.50 8.26 -25.33
CA GLN A 15 11.28 8.35 -23.88
C GLN A 15 10.64 9.67 -23.48
N GLN A 16 11.07 10.80 -24.06
CA GLN A 16 10.46 12.10 -23.80
C GLN A 16 9.00 12.15 -24.26
N VAL A 17 8.68 11.58 -25.42
CA VAL A 17 7.30 11.49 -25.92
C VAL A 17 6.44 10.63 -24.97
N LEU A 18 6.93 9.45 -24.58
CA LEU A 18 6.21 8.57 -23.65
C LEU A 18 5.97 9.22 -22.29
N MET A 19 6.97 9.93 -21.74
CA MET A 19 6.83 10.66 -20.49
C MET A 19 5.84 11.84 -20.62
N SER A 20 5.83 12.53 -21.74
CA SER A 20 4.87 13.61 -22.03
C SER A 20 3.43 13.07 -22.04
N ASP A 21 3.18 12.00 -22.80
CA ASP A 21 1.86 11.37 -22.89
C ASP A 21 1.41 10.78 -21.54
N TRP A 22 2.34 10.19 -20.80
CA TRP A 22 2.09 9.71 -19.45
C TRP A 22 1.69 10.85 -18.50
N SER A 23 2.38 11.99 -18.56
CA SER A 23 2.08 13.16 -17.71
C SER A 23 0.67 13.70 -17.98
N VAL A 24 0.26 13.73 -19.24
CA VAL A 24 -1.12 14.09 -19.65
C VAL A 24 -2.14 13.08 -19.11
N SER A 25 -1.83 11.79 -19.21
CA SER A 25 -2.69 10.69 -18.74
C SER A 25 -2.85 10.70 -17.21
N PHE A 26 -1.75 10.91 -16.48
CA PHE A 26 -1.73 10.99 -15.02
C PHE A 26 -2.49 12.22 -14.53
N THR A 27 -2.30 13.38 -15.17
CA THR A 27 -3.07 14.59 -14.88
C THR A 27 -4.56 14.39 -15.13
N SER A 28 -4.92 13.70 -16.22
CA SER A 28 -6.32 13.34 -16.51
C SER A 28 -6.92 12.48 -15.40
N LEU A 29 -6.20 11.47 -14.91
CA LEU A 29 -6.66 10.62 -13.80
C LEU A 29 -6.86 11.41 -12.50
N TYR A 30 -5.92 12.29 -12.17
CA TYR A 30 -6.05 13.15 -11.00
C TYR A 30 -7.28 14.07 -11.09
N ASN A 31 -7.56 14.62 -12.27
CA ASN A 31 -8.76 15.42 -12.49
C ASN A 31 -10.06 14.60 -12.34
N LEU A 32 -10.09 13.36 -12.83
CA LEU A 32 -11.22 12.45 -12.63
C LEU A 32 -11.42 12.11 -11.14
N LEU A 33 -10.32 11.91 -10.41
CA LEU A 33 -10.34 11.68 -8.97
C LEU A 33 -10.93 12.89 -8.22
N LYS A 34 -10.47 14.10 -8.56
CA LYS A 34 -10.95 15.36 -8.00
C LYS A 34 -12.44 15.61 -8.31
N ALA A 35 -12.87 15.23 -9.51
CA ALA A 35 -14.28 15.31 -9.93
C ALA A 35 -15.15 14.17 -9.38
N LYS A 36 -14.59 13.24 -8.58
CA LYS A 36 -15.29 12.03 -8.09
C LYS A 36 -15.89 11.16 -9.20
N LEU A 37 -15.22 11.14 -10.35
CA LEU A 37 -15.53 10.25 -11.48
C LEU A 37 -14.62 9.02 -11.50
N CYS A 38 -13.53 9.05 -10.73
CA CYS A 38 -12.67 7.92 -10.46
C CYS A 38 -12.57 7.74 -8.94
N PRO A 39 -12.88 6.56 -8.38
CA PRO A 39 -12.82 6.35 -6.92
C PRO A 39 -11.37 6.21 -6.45
N TYR A 40 -10.52 5.55 -7.23
CA TYR A 40 -9.11 5.36 -6.92
C TYR A 40 -8.33 5.03 -8.20
N PHE A 41 -7.02 5.25 -8.20
CA PHE A 41 -6.13 4.72 -9.24
C PHE A 41 -4.74 4.45 -8.66
N TYR A 42 -3.98 3.60 -9.36
CA TYR A 42 -2.61 3.24 -8.99
C TYR A 42 -1.61 3.83 -9.98
N VAL A 43 -0.46 4.24 -9.44
CA VAL A 43 0.78 4.51 -10.18
C VAL A 43 1.78 3.44 -9.76
N CYS A 44 2.10 2.52 -10.67
CA CYS A 44 3.00 1.39 -10.40
C CYS A 44 4.37 1.67 -11.03
N THR A 45 5.33 2.06 -10.19
CA THR A 45 6.73 2.23 -10.59
C THR A 45 7.51 0.93 -10.35
N TYR A 46 8.78 0.90 -10.77
CA TYR A 46 9.66 -0.25 -10.53
C TYR A 46 10.13 -0.36 -9.06
N GLN A 47 10.00 0.69 -8.25
CA GLN A 47 10.45 0.73 -6.85
C GLN A 47 9.31 0.81 -5.84
N PHE A 48 8.20 1.44 -6.22
CA PHE A 48 7.10 1.73 -5.33
C PHE A 48 5.77 1.82 -6.07
N THR A 49 4.69 1.72 -5.31
CA THR A 49 3.33 1.94 -5.81
C THR A 49 2.72 3.12 -5.07
N VAL A 50 2.00 3.96 -5.82
CA VAL A 50 1.15 5.01 -5.25
C VAL A 50 -0.30 4.65 -5.48
N LEU A 51 -1.12 4.68 -4.43
CA LEU A 51 -2.58 4.57 -4.51
C LEU A 51 -3.20 5.92 -4.21
N PHE A 52 -3.79 6.54 -5.22
CA PHE A 52 -4.62 7.73 -5.06
C PHE A 52 -6.07 7.32 -4.82
N ARG A 53 -6.72 7.95 -3.83
CA ARG A 53 -8.12 7.70 -3.46
C ARG A 53 -8.89 9.01 -3.45
N ALA A 54 -10.11 8.98 -3.96
CA ALA A 54 -11.02 10.12 -3.93
C ALA A 54 -11.52 10.35 -2.50
N ALA A 55 -11.92 11.59 -2.24
CA ALA A 55 -12.61 11.95 -1.00
C ALA A 55 -13.91 11.14 -0.84
N GLY A 56 -14.05 10.48 0.31
CA GLY A 56 -15.16 9.56 0.65
C GLY A 56 -14.76 8.08 0.61
N LEU A 57 -13.55 7.74 0.14
CA LEU A 57 -13.08 6.37 0.08
C LEU A 57 -12.23 6.01 1.31
N ALA A 58 -12.34 4.77 1.79
CA ALA A 58 -11.57 4.25 2.94
C ALA A 58 -11.58 5.20 4.16
N GLY A 59 -12.74 5.78 4.48
CA GLY A 59 -12.92 6.65 5.64
C GLY A 59 -12.33 8.07 5.54
N SER A 60 -11.66 8.46 4.46
CA SER A 60 -11.10 9.81 4.35
C SER A 60 -12.05 10.80 3.69
N ASP A 61 -12.17 12.00 4.26
CA ASP A 61 -13.00 13.07 3.74
C ASP A 61 -12.29 13.91 2.64
N VAL A 62 -10.99 13.74 2.46
CA VAL A 62 -10.16 14.42 1.46
C VAL A 62 -9.54 13.42 0.48
N ILE A 63 -8.96 13.92 -0.61
CA ILE A 63 -8.14 13.09 -1.50
C ILE A 63 -6.91 12.63 -0.72
N THR A 64 -6.59 11.34 -0.81
CA THR A 64 -5.38 10.77 -0.19
C THR A 64 -4.53 10.07 -1.22
N ALA A 65 -3.21 10.17 -1.08
CA ALA A 65 -2.25 9.38 -1.83
C ALA A 65 -1.39 8.58 -0.84
N VAL A 66 -1.33 7.28 -1.05
CA VAL A 66 -0.60 6.34 -0.18
C VAL A 66 0.54 5.73 -0.99
N ILE A 67 1.77 5.83 -0.49
CA ILE A 67 2.98 5.40 -1.21
C ILE A 67 3.66 4.27 -0.43
N SER A 68 3.94 3.16 -1.09
CA SER A 68 4.68 2.03 -0.50
C SER A 68 5.40 1.17 -1.54
N PRO A 69 6.59 0.63 -1.20
CA PRO A 69 7.43 1.07 -0.10
C PRO A 69 8.04 2.45 -0.39
N THR A 70 8.51 3.17 0.63
CA THR A 70 9.30 4.41 0.44
C THR A 70 10.75 4.21 0.86
N THR A 71 11.60 5.13 0.43
CA THR A 71 13.00 5.24 0.86
C THR A 71 13.21 6.58 1.55
N ARG A 72 14.27 6.70 2.34
CA ARG A 72 14.70 7.98 2.90
C ARG A 72 14.89 9.03 1.81
N GLY A 73 15.56 8.68 0.72
CA GLY A 73 15.80 9.60 -0.40
C GLY A 73 14.51 10.12 -1.04
N LEU A 74 13.51 9.24 -1.23
CA LEU A 74 12.20 9.66 -1.73
C LEU A 74 11.48 10.59 -0.73
N ARG A 75 11.51 10.25 0.55
CA ARG A 75 10.90 11.03 1.64
C ARG A 75 11.56 12.41 1.80
N GLU A 76 12.87 12.50 1.66
CA GLU A 76 13.61 13.77 1.67
C GLU A 76 13.30 14.61 0.43
N ALA A 77 13.29 14.00 -0.75
CA ALA A 77 12.91 14.70 -1.97
C ALA A 77 11.49 15.27 -1.89
N MET A 78 10.54 14.50 -1.35
CA MET A 78 9.17 14.97 -1.09
C MET A 78 9.14 16.17 -0.13
N ARG A 79 9.90 16.12 0.98
CA ARG A 79 9.98 17.26 1.93
C ARG A 79 10.60 18.50 1.30
N ASN A 80 11.62 18.34 0.46
CA ASN A 80 12.29 19.45 -0.22
C ASN A 80 11.35 20.16 -1.21
N GLU A 81 10.40 19.43 -1.79
CA GLU A 81 9.34 19.95 -2.66
C GLU A 81 8.14 20.50 -1.87
N GLY A 82 8.24 20.57 -0.54
CA GLY A 82 7.19 21.09 0.34
C GLY A 82 5.99 20.14 0.50
N ILE A 83 6.15 18.85 0.20
CA ILE A 83 5.08 17.86 0.37
C ILE A 83 5.05 17.38 1.81
N GLU A 84 3.96 17.70 2.51
CA GLU A 84 3.70 17.16 3.84
C GLU A 84 3.10 15.75 3.75
N PHE A 85 3.64 14.84 4.56
CA PHE A 85 3.17 13.46 4.68
C PHE A 85 3.35 12.92 6.09
N SER A 86 2.57 11.91 6.45
CA SER A 86 2.72 11.14 7.70
C SER A 86 3.23 9.72 7.43
N LEU A 87 3.80 9.10 8.47
CA LEU A 87 4.29 7.70 8.44
C LEU A 87 3.56 6.88 9.52
N PRO A 88 2.27 6.58 9.33
CA PRO A 88 1.40 6.09 10.39
C PRO A 88 1.87 4.77 10.99
N LEU A 89 2.43 3.88 10.18
CA LEU A 89 2.88 2.56 10.66
C LEU A 89 4.15 2.63 11.52
N VAL A 90 4.96 3.67 11.32
CA VAL A 90 6.16 3.94 12.15
C VAL A 90 5.74 4.63 13.45
N GLU A 91 4.85 5.60 13.38
CA GLU A 91 4.31 6.31 14.54
C GLU A 91 3.58 5.35 15.51
N GLU A 92 2.77 4.44 14.98
CA GLU A 92 2.09 3.39 15.74
C GLU A 92 3.10 2.51 16.49
N SER A 93 4.16 2.07 15.82
CA SER A 93 5.19 1.20 16.40
C SER A 93 5.93 1.85 17.58
N ARG A 94 6.13 3.17 17.53
CA ARG A 94 6.74 3.95 18.62
C ARG A 94 5.80 4.07 19.81
N SER A 95 4.53 4.40 19.57
CA SER A 95 3.53 4.53 20.63
C SER A 95 3.31 3.22 21.40
N ARG A 96 3.37 2.07 20.72
CA ARG A 96 3.21 0.74 21.34
C ARG A 96 4.42 0.35 22.19
N LYS A 97 5.64 0.68 21.77
CA LYS A 97 6.85 0.46 22.57
C LYS A 97 6.85 1.30 23.84
N GLN A 98 6.42 2.56 23.75
CA GLN A 98 6.34 3.45 24.91
C GLN A 98 5.32 2.96 25.95
N LYS A 99 4.13 2.51 25.51
CA LYS A 99 3.11 1.94 26.41
C LYS A 99 3.49 0.62 27.08
N ASN A 100 4.34 -0.19 26.45
CA ASN A 100 4.82 -1.44 27.05
C ASN A 100 5.95 -1.23 28.08
N SER A 101 6.66 -0.10 28.03
CA SER A 101 7.69 0.25 29.03
C SER A 101 7.07 0.70 30.36
N GLU A 102 5.92 1.39 30.31
CA GLU A 102 5.23 1.91 31.51
C GLU A 102 4.37 0.87 32.26
N GLY A 103 4.25 -0.37 31.76
CA GLY A 103 3.23 -1.33 32.21
C GLY A 103 3.70 -2.57 32.98
N ASN A 104 4.99 -2.73 33.29
CA ASN A 104 5.51 -3.99 33.82
C ASN A 104 6.42 -3.81 35.05
N LEU A 105 5.82 -3.41 36.18
CA LEU A 105 6.37 -3.61 37.52
C LEU A 105 5.31 -4.37 38.31
N GLU A 106 5.44 -5.70 38.41
CA GLU A 106 5.26 -6.51 39.62
C GLU A 106 5.30 -8.03 39.33
N THR A 107 6.12 -8.73 40.14
CA THR A 107 6.14 -10.19 40.46
C THR A 107 6.87 -11.22 39.55
N GLU A 108 8.19 -11.31 39.77
CA GLU A 108 8.93 -12.47 40.37
C GLU A 108 9.05 -13.88 39.70
N VAL A 109 10.35 -14.22 39.49
CA VAL A 109 11.15 -15.49 39.59
C VAL A 109 11.11 -16.67 38.59
N ALA A 110 12.28 -16.88 37.94
CA ALA A 110 13.17 -18.07 37.99
C ALA A 110 13.51 -18.86 36.69
N HIS A 111 14.80 -18.74 36.31
CA HIS A 111 15.76 -19.72 35.73
C HIS A 111 15.74 -20.23 34.26
N GLY A 112 16.83 -19.95 33.54
CA GLY A 112 17.46 -20.83 32.51
C GLY A 112 18.04 -20.12 31.26
N PRO A 113 19.28 -20.39 30.78
CA PRO A 113 20.13 -19.38 30.12
C PRO A 113 20.16 -19.36 28.57
N GLU A 114 20.44 -18.15 28.06
CA GLU A 114 21.26 -17.77 26.88
C GLU A 114 20.86 -18.24 25.46
N VAL A 115 20.43 -17.27 24.63
CA VAL A 115 21.32 -16.68 23.60
C VAL A 115 21.01 -15.18 23.51
N ALA A 116 21.87 -14.36 24.14
CA ALA A 116 21.79 -12.92 24.09
C ALA A 116 22.26 -12.40 22.72
N ALA A 117 21.37 -11.80 21.94
CA ALA A 117 21.76 -10.82 20.93
C ALA A 117 21.94 -9.47 21.65
N PRO A 118 22.95 -8.65 21.30
CA PRO A 118 23.29 -7.48 22.08
C PRO A 118 22.17 -6.43 21.97
N SER A 119 21.48 -6.20 23.08
CA SER A 119 20.59 -5.06 23.28
C SER A 119 21.44 -3.84 23.64
N ASP A 120 21.83 -3.06 22.64
CA ASP A 120 22.28 -1.68 22.86
C ASP A 120 21.03 -0.80 23.05
N ASP A 121 20.52 -0.76 24.29
CA ASP A 121 19.45 0.16 24.71
C ASP A 121 19.91 0.95 25.95
N ASP A 122 20.90 1.82 25.73
CA ASP A 122 21.38 2.82 26.71
C ASP A 122 20.64 4.16 26.58
N ASP A 123 19.34 4.17 26.24
CA ASP A 123 18.55 5.41 26.19
C ASP A 123 17.43 5.50 27.24
N ASP A 124 17.24 4.47 28.08
CA ASP A 124 16.32 4.51 29.24
C ASP A 124 17.07 4.53 30.60
N GLY A 125 18.40 4.66 30.57
CA GLY A 125 19.24 4.65 31.78
C GLY A 125 19.19 5.90 32.66
N PHE A 126 18.33 6.89 32.36
CA PHE A 126 18.34 8.19 33.05
C PHE A 126 17.08 8.53 33.87
N SER A 127 15.99 7.76 33.80
CA SER A 127 14.78 8.07 34.59
C SER A 127 14.95 7.72 36.07
N TRP A 128 15.65 6.63 36.41
CA TRP A 128 15.97 6.29 37.81
C TRP A 128 17.00 7.26 38.45
N LEU A 129 17.81 7.94 37.64
CA LEU A 129 18.80 8.93 38.11
C LEU A 129 18.14 10.22 38.60
N GLU A 130 16.94 10.56 38.08
CA GLU A 130 16.10 11.65 38.60
C GLU A 130 15.51 11.28 39.97
N GLU A 131 15.17 10.01 40.18
CA GLU A 131 14.60 9.49 41.44
C GLU A 131 15.66 9.31 42.55
N MET A 132 16.94 9.11 42.21
CA MET A 132 18.05 8.97 43.16
C MET A 132 18.89 10.25 43.39
N GLY A 133 18.55 11.39 42.79
CA GLY A 133 19.19 12.68 43.07
C GLY A 133 20.61 12.85 42.53
N VAL A 134 21.00 12.13 41.46
CA VAL A 134 22.35 12.19 40.86
C VAL A 134 22.33 13.08 39.62
N GLN A 135 22.17 14.40 39.80
CA GLN A 135 22.03 15.33 38.66
C GLN A 135 23.34 15.80 38.02
N ASP A 136 24.51 15.61 38.63
CA ASP A 136 25.65 16.48 38.27
C ASP A 136 26.68 15.94 37.25
N LYS A 137 26.56 14.73 36.68
CA LYS A 137 27.59 14.22 35.74
C LYS A 137 27.13 13.42 34.53
N VAL A 138 25.90 13.60 34.06
CA VAL A 138 25.49 13.04 32.76
C VAL A 138 25.60 14.13 31.69
N LYS A 139 26.59 14.02 30.81
CA LYS A 139 26.65 14.83 29.59
C LYS A 139 25.43 14.48 28.74
N LYS A 140 24.50 15.42 28.57
CA LYS A 140 23.39 15.33 27.61
C LYS A 140 23.96 14.93 26.23
N PRO A 141 23.34 14.00 25.49
CA PRO A 141 23.82 13.63 24.16
C PRO A 141 23.81 14.85 23.24
N ASP A 142 24.92 15.10 22.53
CA ASP A 142 25.03 16.21 21.59
C ASP A 142 23.97 16.11 20.49
N ALA A 143 23.45 17.25 20.00
CA ALA A 143 22.42 17.30 18.95
C ALA A 143 22.77 16.48 17.68
N ILE A 144 24.06 16.24 17.45
CA ILE A 144 24.58 15.40 16.36
C ILE A 144 24.23 13.92 16.59
N SER A 145 24.35 13.42 17.82
CA SER A 145 24.00 12.04 18.20
C SER A 145 22.50 11.78 18.08
N ILE A 146 21.66 12.75 18.46
CA ILE A 146 20.21 12.69 18.32
C ILE A 146 19.80 12.66 16.84
N LYS A 147 20.44 13.49 15.99
CA LYS A 147 20.24 13.47 14.53
C LYS A 147 20.65 12.12 13.93
N LEU A 148 21.82 11.58 14.29
CA LEU A 148 22.30 10.29 13.82
C LEU A 148 21.37 9.13 14.22
N ARG A 149 20.82 9.15 15.44
CA ARG A 149 19.86 8.15 15.91
C ARG A 149 18.54 8.23 15.13
N LYS A 150 18.03 9.45 14.90
CA LYS A 150 16.84 9.68 14.06
C LYS A 150 17.06 9.19 12.61
N GLU A 151 18.24 9.48 12.04
CA GLU A 151 18.63 9.00 10.72
C GLU A 151 18.75 7.47 10.65
N LYS A 152 19.40 6.83 11.64
CA LYS A 152 19.54 5.37 11.71
C LYS A 152 18.18 4.67 11.81
N HIS A 153 17.20 5.28 12.47
CA HIS A 153 15.85 4.73 12.59
C HIS A 153 15.00 4.97 11.33
N GLU A 154 15.15 6.12 10.67
CA GLU A 154 14.47 6.37 9.39
C GLU A 154 14.96 5.42 8.29
N VAL A 155 16.25 5.09 8.26
CA VAL A 155 16.84 4.17 7.25
C VAL A 155 16.41 2.71 7.48
N GLN A 156 16.12 2.29 8.71
CA GLN A 156 15.74 0.90 9.01
C GLN A 156 14.41 0.45 8.40
N VAL A 157 13.53 1.41 8.07
CA VAL A 157 12.21 1.13 7.50
C VAL A 157 12.23 1.14 5.97
N ASP A 158 13.32 1.59 5.35
CA ASP A 158 13.41 1.75 3.90
C ASP A 158 13.15 0.43 3.16
N HIS A 159 12.43 0.54 2.05
CA HIS A 159 12.00 -0.60 1.22
C HIS A 159 11.05 -1.59 1.90
N ARG A 160 10.66 -1.34 3.15
CA ARG A 160 9.69 -2.20 3.85
C ARG A 160 8.28 -1.64 3.76
N PRO A 161 7.24 -2.48 3.83
CA PRO A 161 5.86 -2.00 3.81
C PRO A 161 5.53 -1.00 4.95
N GLU A 162 6.25 -1.06 6.07
CA GLU A 162 6.10 -0.13 7.20
C GLU A 162 6.53 1.31 6.87
N SER A 163 7.29 1.53 5.78
CA SER A 163 7.64 2.87 5.28
C SER A 163 6.50 3.58 4.54
N LEU A 164 5.26 3.09 4.69
CA LEU A 164 4.05 3.66 4.13
C LEU A 164 3.97 5.17 4.41
N ALA A 165 3.99 5.98 3.35
CA ALA A 165 3.80 7.42 3.44
C ALA A 165 2.38 7.79 3.00
N VAL A 166 1.73 8.66 3.77
CA VAL A 166 0.37 9.14 3.48
C VAL A 166 0.38 10.64 3.25
N VAL A 167 -0.04 11.05 2.05
CA VAL A 167 -0.22 12.44 1.65
C VAL A 167 -1.71 12.73 1.58
N LYS A 168 -2.18 13.84 2.17
CA LYS A 168 -3.60 14.18 2.24
C LYS A 168 -3.89 15.57 1.66
N GLY A 169 -5.11 15.75 1.15
CA GLY A 169 -5.65 17.04 0.75
C GLY A 169 -4.89 17.68 -0.43
N THR A 170 -4.59 18.97 -0.33
CA THR A 170 -3.94 19.77 -1.37
C THR A 170 -2.53 19.29 -1.69
N ASN A 171 -1.81 18.71 -0.72
CA ASN A 171 -0.48 18.13 -0.92
C ASN A 171 -0.46 16.99 -1.96
N THR A 172 -1.60 16.36 -2.24
CA THR A 172 -1.70 15.33 -3.28
C THR A 172 -1.52 15.89 -4.69
N PHE A 173 -1.86 17.16 -4.93
CA PHE A 173 -1.58 17.84 -6.19
C PHE A 173 -0.09 18.20 -6.31
N THR A 174 0.54 18.63 -5.22
CA THR A 174 2.00 18.82 -5.17
C THR A 174 2.74 17.50 -5.44
N LEU A 175 2.25 16.40 -4.87
CA LEU A 175 2.76 15.05 -5.15
C LEU A 175 2.63 14.66 -6.63
N LEU A 176 1.48 14.94 -7.26
CA LEU A 176 1.29 14.73 -8.71
C LEU A 176 2.40 15.44 -9.50
N ASN A 177 2.62 16.73 -9.24
CA ASN A 177 3.64 17.52 -9.93
C ASN A 177 5.05 17.02 -9.65
N PHE A 178 5.33 16.62 -8.40
CA PHE A 178 6.61 16.00 -8.04
C PHE A 178 6.86 14.73 -8.84
N LEU A 179 5.90 13.80 -8.87
CA LEU A 179 6.02 12.54 -9.58
C LEU A 179 6.17 12.74 -11.10
N ILE A 180 5.51 13.74 -11.67
CA ILE A 180 5.65 14.13 -13.08
C ILE A 180 7.09 14.54 -13.41
N ASN A 181 7.74 15.28 -12.51
CA ASN A 181 9.08 15.80 -12.70
C ASN A 181 10.18 14.90 -12.10
N CYS A 182 9.81 13.78 -11.49
CA CYS A 182 10.74 12.90 -10.78
C CYS A 182 11.54 12.04 -11.76
N LYS A 183 12.82 12.35 -11.94
CA LYS A 183 13.71 11.61 -12.86
C LYS A 183 13.95 10.15 -12.42
N SER A 184 13.89 9.86 -11.13
CA SER A 184 14.09 8.51 -10.57
C SER A 184 12.85 7.60 -10.69
N LEU A 185 11.77 8.10 -11.29
CA LEU A 185 10.52 7.36 -11.47
C LEU A 185 10.63 6.29 -12.57
N VAL A 186 11.53 6.51 -13.54
CA VAL A 186 11.78 5.63 -14.69
C VAL A 186 12.99 4.75 -14.39
N ALA A 187 12.85 3.44 -14.64
CA ALA A 187 13.96 2.51 -14.46
C ALA A 187 15.09 2.84 -15.47
N VAL A 188 16.33 2.82 -15.00
CA VAL A 188 17.51 3.05 -15.86
C VAL A 188 17.94 1.76 -16.57
N ALA A 189 17.61 0.60 -16.00
CA ALA A 189 18.02 -0.71 -16.51
C ALA A 189 16.91 -1.76 -16.33
N GLY A 190 17.03 -2.86 -17.09
CA GLY A 190 16.10 -3.97 -17.06
C GLY A 190 14.92 -3.84 -18.04
N PRO A 191 13.93 -4.73 -17.96
CA PRO A 191 12.83 -4.81 -18.93
C PRO A 191 11.94 -3.56 -18.99
N GLN A 192 11.93 -2.76 -17.93
CA GLN A 192 11.15 -1.52 -17.81
C GLN A 192 11.99 -0.27 -18.09
N ALA A 193 13.25 -0.43 -18.53
CA ALA A 193 14.14 0.69 -18.76
C ALA A 193 13.55 1.69 -19.76
N GLY A 194 13.55 2.98 -19.41
CA GLY A 194 13.03 4.05 -20.25
C GLY A 194 11.50 4.11 -20.38
N LEU A 195 10.74 3.26 -19.67
CA LEU A 195 9.28 3.30 -19.70
C LEU A 195 8.71 4.10 -18.51
N PRO A 196 7.69 4.94 -18.74
CA PRO A 196 6.96 5.58 -17.64
C PRO A 196 6.23 4.53 -16.78
N PRO A 197 5.91 4.85 -15.51
CA PRO A 197 5.13 3.97 -14.65
C PRO A 197 3.79 3.60 -15.23
N THR A 198 3.32 2.40 -14.87
CA THR A 198 2.01 1.94 -15.30
C THR A 198 0.91 2.63 -14.48
N LEU A 199 -0.09 3.17 -15.17
CA LEU A 199 -1.29 3.73 -14.56
C LEU A 199 -2.43 2.72 -14.63
N LEU A 200 -3.03 2.38 -13.48
CA LEU A 200 -4.16 1.45 -13.42
C LEU A 200 -5.36 2.14 -12.77
N SER A 201 -6.52 2.06 -13.42
CA SER A 201 -7.75 2.71 -12.97
C SER A 201 -8.96 1.80 -13.21
N PRO A 202 -9.98 1.83 -12.32
CA PRO A 202 -11.25 1.16 -12.54
C PRO A 202 -12.11 1.82 -13.64
N VAL A 203 -11.80 3.06 -14.01
CA VAL A 203 -12.53 3.84 -15.01
C VAL A 203 -11.63 4.23 -16.18
N ALA A 204 -12.25 4.48 -17.34
CA ALA A 204 -11.56 4.99 -18.51
C ALA A 204 -10.97 6.38 -18.27
N PHE A 205 -9.80 6.64 -18.85
CA PHE A 205 -9.09 7.91 -18.76
C PHE A 205 -8.33 8.20 -20.05
N ARG A 206 -7.92 9.45 -20.25
CA ARG A 206 -7.14 9.84 -21.44
C ARG A 206 -5.83 9.06 -21.49
N GLY A 207 -5.53 8.45 -22.64
CA GLY A 207 -4.34 7.61 -22.83
C GLY A 207 -4.47 6.19 -22.25
N GLY A 208 -5.54 5.89 -21.51
CA GLY A 208 -5.82 4.56 -21.00
C GLY A 208 -6.40 3.64 -22.08
N THR A 209 -6.03 2.36 -22.02
CA THR A 209 -6.62 1.29 -22.86
C THR A 209 -7.26 0.24 -21.98
N MET A 210 -8.46 -0.23 -22.35
CA MET A 210 -9.09 -1.37 -21.69
C MET A 210 -8.35 -2.66 -22.08
N GLN A 211 -7.94 -3.43 -21.07
CA GLN A 211 -7.26 -4.71 -21.25
C GLN A 211 -8.14 -5.83 -20.68
N THR A 212 -8.38 -6.86 -21.48
CA THR A 212 -9.16 -8.02 -21.04
C THR A 212 -8.31 -8.93 -20.17
N LEU A 213 -8.80 -9.27 -18.97
CA LEU A 213 -8.19 -10.30 -18.13
C LEU A 213 -8.32 -11.66 -18.82
N LYS A 214 -7.23 -12.43 -18.85
CA LYS A 214 -7.25 -13.76 -19.45
C LYS A 214 -8.00 -14.70 -18.52
N ALA A 215 -9.12 -15.24 -18.98
CA ALA A 215 -9.92 -16.20 -18.21
C ALA A 215 -9.80 -17.60 -18.81
N ARG A 216 -9.60 -18.61 -17.97
CA ARG A 216 -9.58 -20.03 -18.34
C ARG A 216 -10.49 -20.81 -17.40
N SER A 217 -11.42 -21.57 -17.97
CA SER A 217 -12.25 -22.52 -17.23
C SER A 217 -11.61 -23.91 -17.25
N MET A 218 -11.63 -24.60 -16.12
CA MET A 218 -11.15 -25.98 -15.98
C MET A 218 -12.19 -26.78 -15.21
N ASN A 219 -12.48 -27.99 -15.68
CA ASN A 219 -13.38 -28.92 -15.01
C ASN A 219 -12.54 -30.08 -14.47
N ALA A 220 -12.65 -30.38 -13.19
CA ALA A 220 -11.94 -31.46 -12.53
C ALA A 220 -12.92 -32.32 -11.74
N LYS A 221 -12.58 -33.58 -11.52
CA LYS A 221 -13.33 -34.45 -10.60
C LYS A 221 -12.54 -34.59 -9.32
N ALA A 222 -13.10 -34.14 -8.21
CA ALA A 222 -12.51 -34.33 -6.90
C ALA A 222 -13.24 -35.44 -6.15
N ARG A 223 -12.48 -36.25 -5.42
CA ARG A 223 -13.03 -37.29 -4.57
C ARG A 223 -13.34 -36.69 -3.21
N VAL A 224 -14.60 -36.44 -2.94
CA VAL A 224 -15.07 -35.97 -1.63
C VAL A 224 -15.67 -37.17 -0.89
N ARG A 225 -14.97 -37.61 0.17
CA ARG A 225 -15.27 -38.81 0.97
C ARG A 225 -15.31 -40.10 0.13
N LEU A 226 -16.46 -40.44 -0.46
CA LEU A 226 -16.75 -41.68 -1.19
C LEU A 226 -17.31 -41.47 -2.60
N ALA A 227 -17.62 -40.23 -3.00
CA ALA A 227 -18.17 -39.89 -4.31
C ALA A 227 -17.22 -38.97 -5.08
N TYR A 228 -17.30 -39.02 -6.42
CA TYR A 228 -16.65 -38.05 -7.28
C TYR A 228 -17.63 -36.90 -7.50
N GLU A 229 -17.22 -35.70 -7.10
CA GLU A 229 -17.95 -34.46 -7.37
C GLU A 229 -17.20 -33.67 -8.45
N ASP A 230 -17.96 -33.07 -9.37
CA ASP A 230 -17.40 -32.19 -10.38
C ASP A 230 -17.05 -30.84 -9.71
N ILE A 231 -15.78 -30.45 -9.81
CA ILE A 231 -15.27 -29.15 -9.40
C ILE A 231 -15.01 -28.32 -10.65
N PHE A 232 -15.57 -27.12 -10.65
CA PHE A 232 -15.35 -26.12 -11.69
C PHE A 232 -14.39 -25.05 -11.15
N SER A 233 -13.33 -24.76 -11.91
CA SER A 233 -12.33 -23.76 -11.57
C SER A 233 -12.25 -22.70 -12.67
N LEU A 234 -12.20 -21.44 -12.26
CA LEU A 234 -12.02 -20.28 -13.13
C LEU A 234 -10.71 -19.58 -12.77
N GLU A 235 -9.72 -19.72 -13.64
CA GLU A 235 -8.42 -19.04 -13.53
C GLU A 235 -8.50 -17.69 -14.24
N ILE A 236 -8.18 -16.60 -13.53
CA ILE A 236 -8.17 -15.23 -14.07
C ILE A 236 -6.75 -14.67 -13.93
N VAL A 237 -6.14 -14.32 -15.07
CA VAL A 237 -4.75 -13.86 -15.16
C VAL A 237 -4.69 -12.44 -15.73
N GLY A 238 -4.01 -11.56 -15.00
CA GLY A 238 -3.81 -10.16 -15.35
C GLY A 238 -3.84 -9.25 -14.11
N PRO A 239 -3.81 -7.92 -14.29
CA PRO A 239 -3.92 -6.98 -13.18
C PRO A 239 -5.37 -6.94 -12.65
N VAL A 240 -5.66 -7.79 -11.66
CA VAL A 240 -6.98 -7.82 -10.99
C VAL A 240 -7.03 -6.72 -9.94
N LEU A 241 -7.81 -5.67 -10.22
CA LEU A 241 -8.02 -4.57 -9.28
C LEU A 241 -9.11 -4.92 -8.24
N PRO A 242 -9.13 -4.26 -7.06
CA PRO A 242 -10.10 -4.56 -6.00
C PRO A 242 -11.57 -4.57 -6.44
N HIS A 243 -11.98 -3.60 -7.28
CA HIS A 243 -13.35 -3.56 -7.82
C HIS A 243 -13.69 -4.80 -8.66
N SER A 244 -12.72 -5.35 -9.41
CA SER A 244 -12.93 -6.51 -10.27
C SER A 244 -13.20 -7.76 -9.45
N LEU A 245 -12.46 -7.94 -8.34
CA LEU A 245 -12.71 -9.04 -7.40
C LEU A 245 -14.12 -8.94 -6.81
N HIS A 246 -14.54 -7.76 -6.37
CA HIS A 246 -15.90 -7.58 -5.84
C HIS A 246 -16.98 -7.89 -6.87
N LEU A 247 -16.82 -7.42 -8.12
CA LEU A 247 -17.77 -7.71 -9.20
C LEU A 247 -17.86 -9.20 -9.53
N LEU A 248 -16.72 -9.90 -9.59
CA LEU A 248 -16.68 -11.36 -9.76
C LEU A 248 -17.39 -12.07 -8.61
N THR A 249 -17.16 -11.59 -7.40
CA THR A 249 -17.73 -12.15 -6.19
C THR A 249 -19.27 -11.98 -6.19
N MET A 250 -19.79 -10.83 -6.61
CA MET A 250 -21.23 -10.60 -6.80
C MET A 250 -21.83 -11.49 -7.90
N LEU A 251 -21.12 -11.62 -9.02
CA LEU A 251 -21.54 -12.46 -10.15
C LEU A 251 -21.64 -13.93 -9.72
N LEU A 252 -20.60 -14.44 -9.06
CA LEU A 252 -20.53 -15.83 -8.59
C LEU A 252 -21.51 -16.10 -7.45
N GLN A 253 -21.80 -15.12 -6.59
CA GLN A 253 -22.85 -15.27 -5.58
C GLN A 253 -24.19 -15.63 -6.24
N SER A 254 -24.53 -14.93 -7.32
CA SER A 254 -25.79 -15.15 -8.04
C SER A 254 -25.75 -16.47 -8.85
N ALA A 255 -24.61 -16.81 -9.45
CA ALA A 255 -24.48 -17.97 -10.32
C ALA A 255 -24.27 -19.30 -9.56
N GLN A 256 -23.63 -19.27 -8.39
CA GLN A 256 -23.23 -20.44 -7.59
C GLN A 256 -23.93 -20.49 -6.23
N GLN A 257 -25.05 -19.76 -6.05
CA GLN A 257 -25.83 -19.71 -4.80
C GLN A 257 -24.98 -19.35 -3.57
N GLY A 258 -23.93 -18.55 -3.76
CA GLY A 258 -23.01 -18.16 -2.69
C GLY A 258 -22.10 -19.28 -2.17
N ALA A 259 -21.86 -20.33 -2.95
CA ALA A 259 -20.95 -21.42 -2.62
C ALA A 259 -19.74 -21.45 -3.59
N PHE A 260 -18.70 -20.69 -3.26
CA PHE A 260 -17.44 -20.71 -4.02
C PHE A 260 -16.26 -20.31 -3.14
N SER A 261 -15.06 -20.62 -3.60
CA SER A 261 -13.82 -20.12 -2.99
C SER A 261 -12.90 -19.54 -4.07
N ALA A 262 -12.02 -18.64 -3.65
CA ALA A 262 -11.04 -18.01 -4.51
C ALA A 262 -9.68 -17.98 -3.83
N VAL A 263 -8.65 -18.36 -4.58
CA VAL A 263 -7.24 -18.23 -4.20
C VAL A 263 -6.68 -17.03 -4.95
N LEU A 264 -5.99 -16.15 -4.23
CA LEU A 264 -5.57 -14.84 -4.73
C LEU A 264 -4.06 -14.68 -4.62
N TYR A 265 -3.44 -14.29 -5.74
CA TYR A 265 -2.02 -13.96 -5.82
C TYR A 265 -1.85 -12.45 -5.73
N THR A 266 -1.80 -11.93 -4.49
CA THR A 266 -1.70 -10.50 -4.23
C THR A 266 -0.27 -10.00 -4.40
N HIS A 267 -0.11 -8.80 -4.98
CA HIS A 267 1.18 -8.12 -5.02
C HIS A 267 1.54 -7.62 -3.61
N GLU A 268 2.40 -8.35 -2.92
CA GLU A 268 2.68 -8.17 -1.49
C GLU A 268 3.03 -6.72 -1.05
N PRO A 269 3.80 -5.91 -1.81
CA PRO A 269 4.07 -4.52 -1.45
C PRO A 269 2.82 -3.63 -1.27
N THR A 270 1.69 -4.04 -1.85
CA THR A 270 0.42 -3.30 -1.75
C THR A 270 -0.44 -3.72 -0.55
N ALA A 271 -0.05 -4.75 0.20
CA ALA A 271 -0.82 -5.24 1.35
C ALA A 271 -1.05 -4.14 2.40
N VAL A 272 -0.06 -3.28 2.64
CA VAL A 272 -0.15 -2.16 3.58
C VAL A 272 -1.13 -1.06 3.18
N PHE A 273 -1.66 -1.07 1.95
CA PHE A 273 -2.75 -0.18 1.59
C PHE A 273 -4.06 -0.55 2.29
N ASN A 274 -4.14 -1.73 2.91
CA ASN A 274 -5.25 -2.16 3.75
C ASN A 274 -5.15 -1.62 5.19
N ALA A 275 -4.10 -0.87 5.54
CA ALA A 275 -3.99 -0.30 6.88
C ALA A 275 -5.10 0.75 7.09
N ASP A 276 -5.57 0.87 8.32
CA ASP A 276 -6.45 1.97 8.70
C ASP A 276 -5.62 3.26 8.82
N LEU A 277 -5.95 4.25 8.01
CA LEU A 277 -5.22 5.52 7.87
C LEU A 277 -6.12 6.73 8.21
N SER A 278 -7.33 6.48 8.67
CA SER A 278 -8.37 7.47 8.94
C SER A 278 -8.91 7.34 10.36
N ASN A 279 -9.02 8.46 11.07
CA ASN A 279 -9.65 8.50 12.40
C ASN A 279 -11.14 8.92 12.33
N GLU A 280 -11.71 9.06 11.13
CA GLU A 280 -13.03 9.65 10.92
C GLU A 280 -13.89 8.74 10.04
N THR A 281 -15.16 8.60 10.38
CA THR A 281 -16.13 7.82 9.60
C THR A 281 -17.05 8.79 8.87
N ILE A 282 -16.71 9.16 7.64
CA ILE A 282 -17.51 10.09 6.84
C ILE A 282 -17.80 9.49 5.47
N SER A 283 -19.07 9.15 5.23
CA SER A 283 -19.55 8.75 3.91
C SER A 283 -19.85 9.99 3.09
N LYS A 284 -19.13 10.19 1.99
CA LYS A 284 -19.44 11.20 0.96
C LYS A 284 -19.95 10.49 -0.28
N ASP A 285 -20.91 11.10 -0.96
CA ASP A 285 -21.49 10.58 -2.19
C ASP A 285 -20.41 10.42 -3.30
N LEU A 286 -20.20 9.17 -3.73
CA LEU A 286 -19.34 8.71 -4.82
C LEU A 286 -20.16 8.11 -5.99
N LEU A 287 -21.48 8.33 -6.05
CA LEU A 287 -22.40 7.68 -7.00
C LEU A 287 -22.05 7.93 -8.48
N LYS A 288 -21.18 8.90 -8.78
CA LYS A 288 -20.73 9.23 -10.15
C LYS A 288 -19.44 8.53 -10.60
N CYS A 289 -18.85 7.66 -9.78
CA CYS A 289 -17.57 6.99 -10.05
C CYS A 289 -17.61 5.86 -11.09
N GLY A 290 -18.74 5.64 -11.78
CA GLY A 290 -18.86 4.62 -12.84
C GLY A 290 -18.75 3.17 -12.37
N LEU A 291 -18.67 2.92 -11.07
CA LEU A 291 -18.71 1.59 -10.45
C LEU A 291 -20.11 1.28 -9.92
N HIS A 292 -20.39 -0.02 -9.77
CA HIS A 292 -21.62 -0.49 -9.14
C HIS A 292 -21.71 -0.01 -7.69
N SER A 293 -22.91 0.38 -7.22
CA SER A 293 -23.14 0.98 -5.89
C SER A 293 -22.60 0.11 -4.76
N LYS A 294 -22.93 -1.19 -4.76
CA LYS A 294 -22.41 -2.16 -3.77
C LYS A 294 -20.87 -2.20 -3.71
N THR A 295 -20.20 -2.05 -4.86
CA THR A 295 -18.74 -1.99 -4.93
C THR A 295 -18.22 -0.72 -4.26
N LEU A 296 -18.87 0.42 -4.52
CA LEU A 296 -18.51 1.69 -3.90
C LEU A 296 -18.76 1.67 -2.39
N ASP A 297 -19.87 1.09 -1.95
CA ASP A 297 -20.19 0.93 -0.53
C ASP A 297 -19.10 0.12 0.17
N GLN A 298 -18.67 -1.01 -0.42
CA GLN A 298 -17.57 -1.80 0.14
C GLN A 298 -16.24 -1.04 0.14
N LEU A 299 -15.89 -0.33 -0.93
CA LEU A 299 -14.63 0.41 -1.00
C LEU A 299 -14.61 1.66 -0.10
N SER A 300 -15.77 2.17 0.29
CA SER A 300 -15.91 3.31 1.20
C SER A 300 -15.70 2.92 2.67
N GLN A 301 -15.91 1.63 2.99
CA GLN A 301 -15.69 1.10 4.34
C GLN A 301 -14.21 1.15 4.72
N VAL A 302 -13.96 1.25 6.03
CA VAL A 302 -12.61 1.16 6.57
C VAL A 302 -12.06 -0.25 6.33
N PRO A 303 -10.86 -0.38 5.73
CA PRO A 303 -10.26 -1.69 5.49
C PRO A 303 -10.02 -2.46 6.80
N THR A 304 -10.38 -3.74 6.82
CA THR A 304 -10.27 -4.62 8.00
C THR A 304 -9.06 -5.54 7.97
N LEU A 305 -8.37 -5.62 6.83
CA LEU A 305 -7.22 -6.52 6.61
C LEU A 305 -5.91 -6.03 7.24
N GLY A 306 -5.86 -4.78 7.73
CA GLY A 306 -4.67 -4.22 8.37
C GLY A 306 -3.45 -4.24 7.46
N LYS A 307 -2.37 -4.91 7.88
CA LYS A 307 -1.12 -4.98 7.10
C LYS A 307 -1.06 -6.21 6.18
N SER A 308 -2.09 -7.05 6.18
CA SER A 308 -2.06 -8.35 5.51
C SER A 308 -2.64 -8.32 4.10
N SER A 309 -2.17 -9.24 3.26
CA SER A 309 -2.73 -9.46 1.92
C SER A 309 -3.93 -10.41 1.97
N LEU A 310 -4.88 -10.24 1.05
CA LEU A 310 -5.97 -11.20 0.88
C LEU A 310 -5.45 -12.36 0.03
N ARG A 311 -5.38 -13.57 0.60
CA ARG A 311 -4.86 -14.77 -0.09
C ARG A 311 -5.93 -15.81 -0.40
N PHE A 312 -6.95 -15.86 0.46
CA PHE A 312 -8.06 -16.79 0.31
C PHE A 312 -9.37 -16.12 0.69
N LEU A 313 -10.37 -16.31 -0.18
CA LEU A 313 -11.75 -15.89 0.04
C LEU A 313 -12.64 -17.12 -0.06
N GLU A 314 -13.51 -17.31 0.93
CA GLU A 314 -14.53 -18.35 0.94
C GLU A 314 -15.89 -17.68 1.06
N MET A 315 -16.81 -18.02 0.15
CA MET A 315 -18.20 -17.67 0.27
C MET A 315 -19.00 -18.92 0.62
N LYS A 316 -19.74 -18.84 1.71
CA LYS A 316 -20.68 -19.87 2.15
C LYS A 316 -21.95 -19.21 2.66
N ASP A 317 -23.11 -19.71 2.23
CA ASP A 317 -24.42 -19.22 2.65
C ASP A 317 -24.59 -17.70 2.45
N SER A 318 -24.04 -17.19 1.34
CA SER A 318 -23.98 -15.78 1.02
C SER A 318 -23.16 -14.87 1.97
N ALA A 319 -22.39 -15.45 2.89
CA ALA A 319 -21.45 -14.74 3.75
C ALA A 319 -20.01 -14.96 3.29
N TYR A 320 -19.17 -13.93 3.41
CA TYR A 320 -17.75 -14.01 3.08
C TYR A 320 -16.91 -14.23 4.34
N ALA A 321 -16.02 -15.22 4.28
CA ALA A 321 -14.90 -15.37 5.19
C ALA A 321 -13.60 -15.24 4.39
N TRP A 322 -12.58 -14.63 4.97
CA TRP A 322 -11.28 -14.52 4.33
C TRP A 322 -10.16 -14.92 5.27
N LYS A 323 -9.05 -15.38 4.69
CA LYS A 323 -7.79 -15.62 5.39
C LYS A 323 -6.70 -14.78 4.76
N SER A 324 -5.88 -14.18 5.62
CA SER A 324 -4.73 -13.37 5.23
C SER A 324 -3.45 -14.19 5.25
#